data_AF-A0A073JVM6-F1
#
_entry.id   AF-A0A073JVM6-F1
#
_cell.length_a   1.000
_cell.length_b   1.000
_cell.length_c   1.000
_cell.angle_alpha   90.00
_cell.angle_beta   90.00
_cell.angle_gamma   90.00
#
_symmetry.space_group_name_H-M   'P 1'
#
loop_
_entity.id
_entity.type
_entity.pdbx_description
1 polymer ?
#
loop_
_entity_poly.entity_id
_entity_poly.type
_entity_poly.pdbx_seq_one_letter_code
_entity_poly.pdbx_strand_id
1 'polypeptide(L)'
;MKKFMITGLTIIVLAGCGQVKDAEYAKENSAEQFVNTEGATKYSFPKETDATHKGSIIVVTPAGTSENGNIPTVFIKKDTIIQQVEIELSNFQEDKEVFLYVDKIFEDRHSVSNFTDTTIELKEETLKPGIHTITAVQFENDDPSGKVISFAEAKFENKSS
;
A
#
# COMPACT_ATOMS: atom_id res chain seq x y z
N MET A 1 -9.29 52.50 -9.56
CA MET A 1 -10.05 53.16 -8.47
C MET A 1 -10.58 52.02 -7.61
N LYS A 2 -10.38 51.88 -6.29
CA LYS A 2 -9.91 52.74 -5.22
C LYS A 2 -9.32 51.79 -4.16
N LYS A 3 -8.17 52.14 -3.61
CA LYS A 3 -7.46 51.41 -2.54
C LYS A 3 -8.20 51.56 -1.22
N PHE A 4 -8.17 50.56 -0.35
CA PHE A 4 -8.14 50.76 1.11
C PHE A 4 -7.25 49.70 1.78
N MET A 5 -6.16 50.19 2.38
CA MET A 5 -5.36 49.57 3.43
C MET A 5 -6.12 49.63 4.77
N ILE A 6 -5.66 48.85 5.77
CA ILE A 6 -5.59 49.06 7.25
C ILE A 6 -5.50 47.64 7.86
N THR A 7 -4.37 47.09 8.31
CA THR A 7 -3.51 47.40 9.48
C THR A 7 -4.15 47.10 10.85
N GLY A 8 -3.55 46.16 11.58
CA GLY A 8 -3.68 45.90 13.02
C GLY A 8 -3.08 44.52 13.31
N LEU A 9 -1.81 44.36 13.70
CA LEU A 9 -1.04 44.79 14.88
C LEU A 9 -1.54 44.19 16.21
N THR A 10 -0.64 43.41 16.84
CA THR A 10 -0.50 43.06 18.27
C THR A 10 -1.45 42.02 18.88
N ILE A 11 -1.10 41.11 19.80
CA ILE A 11 0.00 40.97 20.80
C ILE A 11 0.34 39.46 20.99
N ILE A 12 1.62 39.19 21.28
CA ILE A 12 2.20 37.90 21.73
C ILE A 12 1.88 37.67 23.21
N VAL A 13 1.51 36.44 23.60
CA VAL A 13 1.62 36.00 24.99
C VAL A 13 2.56 34.79 25.07
N LEU A 14 3.71 35.01 25.69
CA LEU A 14 4.64 34.00 26.17
C LEU A 14 4.15 33.50 27.54
N ALA A 15 3.93 32.20 27.65
CA ALA A 15 3.88 31.46 28.90
C ALA A 15 4.39 30.05 28.59
N GLY A 16 5.35 29.44 29.27
CA GLY A 16 6.23 29.84 30.35
C GLY A 16 7.18 28.65 30.56
N CYS A 17 8.46 28.90 30.84
CA CYS A 17 9.39 27.86 31.26
C CYS A 17 8.99 27.37 32.66
N GLY A 18 8.63 26.09 32.79
CA GLY A 18 8.49 25.38 34.06
C GLY A 18 9.39 24.15 34.03
N GLN A 19 10.30 24.08 35.00
CA GLN A 19 11.37 23.09 35.08
C GLN A 19 10.90 21.68 35.46
N VAL A 20 11.57 20.73 34.83
CA VAL A 20 11.84 19.32 35.12
C VAL A 20 11.60 18.86 36.56
N LYS A 21 10.84 17.76 36.70
CA LYS A 21 11.14 16.68 37.64
C LYS A 21 11.00 15.35 36.90
N ASP A 22 12.11 14.65 36.79
CA ASP A 22 12.23 13.31 36.24
C ASP A 22 11.53 12.26 37.13
N ALA A 23 10.92 11.27 36.48
CA ALA A 23 10.86 9.89 36.95
C ALA A 23 11.05 8.99 35.73
N GLU A 24 12.16 8.26 35.78
CA GLU A 24 12.78 7.44 34.73
C GLU A 24 12.21 6.01 34.68
N TYR A 25 12.53 5.33 33.55
CA TYR A 25 12.48 3.91 33.19
C TYR A 25 11.27 3.40 32.38
N ALA A 26 11.42 2.68 31.26
CA ALA A 26 12.45 2.53 30.24
C ALA A 26 11.88 1.56 29.17
N LYS A 27 12.14 1.87 27.89
CA LYS A 27 12.49 0.98 26.74
C LYS A 27 11.84 1.49 25.46
N GLU A 28 12.59 2.11 24.55
CA GLU A 28 13.49 1.52 23.53
C GLU A 28 12.74 1.10 22.25
N ASN A 29 13.13 1.76 21.14
CA ASN A 29 13.09 1.33 19.74
C ASN A 29 11.73 0.90 19.15
N SER A 30 11.26 1.39 18.00
CA SER A 30 12.01 1.76 16.80
C SER A 30 11.14 2.73 15.99
N ALA A 31 11.67 3.92 15.73
CA ALA A 31 11.20 4.70 14.59
C ALA A 31 11.76 4.01 13.35
N GLU A 32 10.96 3.16 12.71
CA GLU A 32 11.24 2.76 11.33
C GLU A 32 10.82 3.91 10.41
N GLN A 33 11.70 4.91 10.37
CA GLN A 33 11.81 5.81 9.24
C GLN A 33 12.48 5.03 8.10
N PHE A 34 11.69 4.37 7.27
CA PHE A 34 12.11 4.08 5.90
C PHE A 34 11.84 5.34 5.06
N VAL A 35 12.88 6.13 4.87
CA VAL A 35 12.97 7.01 3.71
C VAL A 35 14.19 6.57 2.94
N ASN A 36 13.97 5.97 1.77
CA ASN A 36 14.84 6.22 0.64
C ASN A 36 14.00 6.40 -0.62
N THR A 37 14.32 7.47 -1.33
CA THR A 37 13.53 8.16 -2.35
C THR A 37 13.86 7.62 -3.73
N GLU A 38 12.85 7.32 -4.55
CA GLU A 38 12.63 7.81 -5.92
C GLU A 38 11.44 7.08 -6.56
N GLY A 39 10.45 7.85 -7.02
CA GLY A 39 9.16 7.37 -7.51
C GLY A 39 8.05 7.51 -6.46
N ALA A 40 7.47 8.71 -6.33
CA ALA A 40 6.21 8.84 -5.59
C ALA A 40 5.18 7.95 -6.26
N THR A 41 4.77 6.87 -5.59
CA THR A 41 3.70 6.00 -6.08
C THR A 41 2.45 6.85 -6.23
N LYS A 42 1.72 6.68 -7.33
CA LYS A 42 0.56 7.53 -7.66
C LYS A 42 -0.45 7.60 -6.51
N TYR A 43 -0.64 6.48 -5.82
CA TYR A 43 -1.44 6.36 -4.62
C TYR A 43 -0.59 5.76 -3.50
N SER A 44 -0.73 6.32 -2.29
CA SER A 44 -0.02 5.83 -1.10
C SER A 44 -0.69 4.57 -0.56
N PHE A 45 0.10 3.66 0.01
CA PHE A 45 -0.44 2.50 0.71
C PHE A 45 -1.31 2.95 1.91
N PRO A 46 -2.48 2.34 2.13
CA PRO A 46 -3.32 2.68 3.26
C PRO A 46 -2.64 2.36 4.61
N LYS A 47 -3.00 3.12 5.64
CA LYS A 47 -2.60 2.83 7.03
C LYS A 47 -3.48 1.71 7.62
N GLU A 48 -3.23 1.35 8.88
CA GLU A 48 -4.02 0.35 9.62
C GLU A 48 -5.53 0.49 9.37
N THR A 49 -6.19 -0.64 9.16
CA THR A 49 -7.55 -0.70 8.59
C THR A 49 -8.48 -1.59 9.41
N ASP A 50 -9.67 -1.06 9.68
CA ASP A 50 -10.82 -1.80 10.20
C ASP A 50 -11.74 -2.27 9.04
N ALA A 51 -11.16 -2.76 7.95
CA ALA A 51 -11.88 -3.15 6.74
C ALA A 51 -13.05 -4.09 7.08
N THR A 52 -14.25 -3.71 6.64
CA THR A 52 -15.49 -4.42 7.00
C THR A 52 -15.92 -5.44 5.96
N HIS A 53 -15.45 -5.30 4.71
CA HIS A 53 -15.77 -6.18 3.59
C HIS A 53 -14.61 -7.13 3.29
N LYS A 54 -14.95 -8.37 2.93
CA LYS A 54 -13.97 -9.45 2.71
C LYS A 54 -13.85 -9.79 1.22
N GLY A 55 -13.03 -9.01 0.51
CA GLY A 55 -12.49 -9.44 -0.79
C GLY A 55 -11.43 -10.51 -0.62
N SER A 56 -11.07 -11.19 -1.71
CA SER A 56 -10.03 -12.22 -1.74
C SER A 56 -9.14 -12.06 -2.96
N ILE A 57 -7.85 -12.33 -2.78
CA ILE A 57 -6.85 -12.36 -3.84
C ILE A 57 -6.10 -13.70 -3.81
N ILE A 58 -5.89 -14.29 -4.98
CA ILE A 58 -5.04 -15.47 -5.19
C ILE A 58 -3.97 -15.11 -6.21
N VAL A 59 -2.72 -15.46 -5.94
CA VAL A 59 -1.63 -15.41 -6.93
C VAL A 59 -1.57 -16.74 -7.66
N VAL A 60 -1.53 -16.68 -8.99
CA VAL A 60 -1.46 -17.84 -9.87
C VAL A 60 -0.12 -17.82 -10.61
N THR A 61 0.60 -18.94 -10.53
CA THR A 61 1.88 -19.12 -11.22
C THR A 61 1.92 -20.51 -11.85
N PRO A 62 2.82 -20.75 -12.82
CA PRO A 62 3.08 -22.11 -13.32
C PRO A 62 3.53 -23.10 -12.23
N ALA A 63 4.05 -22.62 -11.10
CA ALA A 63 4.52 -23.43 -9.98
C ALA A 63 3.46 -23.67 -8.89
N GLY A 64 2.23 -23.16 -9.07
CA GLY A 64 1.12 -23.31 -8.13
C GLY A 64 0.41 -22.00 -7.81
N THR A 65 -0.52 -22.06 -6.85
CA THR A 65 -1.34 -20.93 -6.40
C THR A 65 -1.04 -20.53 -4.95
N SER A 66 -1.44 -19.32 -4.55
CA SER A 66 -1.38 -18.88 -3.15
C SER A 66 -2.58 -19.32 -2.30
N GLU A 67 -3.45 -20.18 -2.83
CA GLU A 67 -4.58 -20.71 -2.08
C GLU A 67 -4.11 -21.42 -0.81
N ASN A 68 -4.97 -21.40 0.22
CA ASN A 68 -4.71 -22.07 1.49
C ASN A 68 -3.42 -21.60 2.21
N GLY A 69 -2.97 -20.38 1.93
CA GLY A 69 -1.77 -19.79 2.54
C GLY A 69 -0.45 -20.25 1.91
N ASN A 70 -0.50 -20.92 0.76
CA ASN A 70 0.69 -21.28 -0.01
C ASN A 70 1.40 -20.02 -0.55
N ILE A 71 2.70 -20.17 -0.83
CA ILE A 71 3.54 -19.12 -1.43
C ILE A 71 4.09 -19.68 -2.75
N PRO A 72 3.41 -19.45 -3.89
CA PRO A 72 3.88 -19.94 -5.18
C PRO A 72 5.15 -19.21 -5.63
N THR A 73 5.94 -19.88 -6.47
CA THR A 73 7.21 -19.33 -6.98
C THR A 73 7.00 -18.68 -8.35
N VAL A 74 7.52 -17.46 -8.50
CA VAL A 74 7.69 -16.75 -9.78
C VAL A 74 9.17 -16.81 -10.17
N PHE A 75 9.43 -17.31 -11.37
CA PHE A 75 10.79 -17.47 -11.91
C PHE A 75 11.19 -16.25 -12.73
N ILE A 76 12.10 -15.43 -12.20
CA ILE A 76 12.59 -14.20 -12.82
C ILE A 76 13.86 -14.50 -13.62
N LYS A 77 13.80 -14.31 -14.94
CA LYS A 77 14.97 -14.44 -15.81
C LYS A 77 15.94 -13.29 -15.56
N LYS A 78 17.22 -13.56 -15.84
CA LYS A 78 18.24 -12.50 -15.88
C LYS A 78 17.83 -11.42 -16.88
N ASP A 79 18.07 -10.16 -16.51
CA ASP A 79 17.81 -8.97 -17.33
C ASP A 79 16.32 -8.69 -17.62
N THR A 80 15.38 -9.37 -16.92
CA THR A 80 13.95 -9.02 -16.94
C THR A 80 13.73 -7.61 -16.39
N ILE A 81 13.02 -6.76 -17.15
CA ILE A 81 12.66 -5.39 -16.74
C ILE A 81 11.23 -5.34 -16.18
N ILE A 82 10.33 -6.16 -16.74
CA ILE A 82 8.94 -6.30 -16.31
C ILE A 82 8.57 -7.78 -16.32
N GLN A 83 7.94 -8.25 -15.25
CA GLN A 83 7.34 -9.59 -15.18
C GLN A 83 5.86 -9.44 -14.85
N GLN A 84 4.98 -10.08 -15.61
CA GLN A 84 3.56 -10.17 -15.27
C GLN A 84 3.29 -11.39 -14.40
N VAL A 85 2.47 -11.21 -13.36
CA VAL A 85 1.99 -12.28 -12.48
C VAL A 85 0.47 -12.29 -12.52
N GLU A 86 -0.12 -13.45 -12.75
CA GLU A 86 -1.56 -13.63 -12.79
C GLU A 86 -2.13 -13.62 -11.36
N ILE A 87 -3.27 -12.95 -11.21
CA ILE A 87 -4.02 -12.90 -9.97
C ILE A 87 -5.51 -13.10 -10.24
N GLU A 88 -6.17 -13.74 -9.29
CA GLU A 88 -7.63 -13.87 -9.26
C GLU A 88 -8.18 -12.98 -8.13
N LEU A 89 -9.14 -12.12 -8.48
CA LEU A 89 -9.85 -11.26 -7.54
C LEU A 89 -11.29 -11.75 -7.40
N SER A 90 -11.76 -11.93 -6.18
CA SER A 90 -13.14 -12.37 -5.93
C SER A 90 -13.74 -11.72 -4.69
N ASN A 91 -15.08 -11.69 -4.66
CA ASN A 91 -15.87 -11.17 -3.53
C ASN A 91 -15.58 -9.70 -3.19
N PHE A 92 -15.10 -8.89 -4.13
CA PHE A 92 -15.02 -7.44 -4.00
C PHE A 92 -16.35 -6.78 -4.36
N GLN A 93 -16.57 -5.53 -3.94
CA GLN A 93 -17.78 -4.78 -4.34
C GLN A 93 -17.65 -4.37 -5.82
N GLU A 94 -18.60 -4.80 -6.65
CA GLU A 94 -18.54 -4.64 -8.12
C GLU A 94 -18.68 -3.18 -8.60
N ASP A 95 -19.25 -2.30 -7.78
CA ASP A 95 -19.43 -0.87 -8.07
C ASP A 95 -18.23 0.00 -7.62
N LYS A 96 -17.09 -0.65 -7.34
CA LYS A 96 -15.86 -0.04 -6.82
C LYS A 96 -14.64 -0.60 -7.55
N GLU A 97 -13.60 0.21 -7.67
CA GLU A 97 -12.29 -0.24 -8.18
C GLU A 97 -11.49 -0.96 -7.08
N VAL A 98 -10.71 -1.96 -7.47
CA VAL A 98 -9.68 -2.59 -6.63
C VAL A 98 -8.33 -1.98 -6.97
N PHE A 99 -7.66 -1.40 -5.98
CA PHE A 99 -6.31 -0.87 -6.07
C PHE A 99 -5.32 -1.94 -5.63
N LEU A 100 -4.34 -2.21 -6.48
CA LEU A 100 -3.34 -3.25 -6.28
C LEU A 100 -2.00 -2.65 -5.92
N TYR A 101 -1.38 -3.21 -4.89
CA TYR A 101 -0.06 -2.84 -4.42
C TYR A 101 0.83 -4.08 -4.37
N VAL A 102 2.11 -3.93 -4.71
CA VAL A 102 3.14 -4.94 -4.46
C VAL A 102 4.15 -4.36 -3.47
N ASP A 103 4.36 -5.02 -2.35
CA ASP A 103 5.21 -4.53 -1.25
C ASP A 103 4.91 -3.08 -0.85
N LYS A 104 3.62 -2.74 -0.78
CA LYS A 104 3.09 -1.41 -0.46
C LYS A 104 3.35 -0.34 -1.53
N ILE A 105 3.84 -0.73 -2.71
CA ILE A 105 4.02 0.14 -3.88
C ILE A 105 2.79 -0.01 -4.78
N PHE A 106 2.13 1.10 -5.13
CA PHE A 106 0.96 1.05 -6.03
C PHE A 106 1.39 0.61 -7.44
N GLU A 107 0.72 -0.41 -7.98
CA GLU A 107 0.99 -0.91 -9.32
C GLU A 107 -0.12 -0.58 -10.31
N ASP A 108 -1.36 -0.98 -10.02
CA ASP A 108 -2.50 -0.77 -10.93
C ASP A 108 -3.84 -0.74 -10.18
N ARG A 109 -4.93 -0.46 -10.90
CA ARG A 109 -6.29 -0.60 -10.41
C ARG A 109 -7.18 -1.21 -11.49
N HIS A 110 -8.17 -2.01 -11.06
CA HIS A 110 -9.12 -2.63 -11.96
C HIS A 110 -10.56 -2.43 -11.48
N SER A 111 -11.46 -2.22 -12.42
CA SER A 111 -12.87 -2.55 -12.19
C SER A 111 -13.00 -4.06 -12.07
N VAL A 112 -13.88 -4.51 -11.19
CA VAL A 112 -14.06 -5.93 -10.88
C VAL A 112 -15.51 -6.33 -11.00
N SER A 113 -15.74 -7.62 -11.24
CA SER A 113 -17.04 -8.27 -11.03
C SER A 113 -16.92 -9.29 -9.89
N ASN A 114 -17.93 -10.14 -9.68
CA ASN A 114 -17.90 -11.22 -8.69
C ASN A 114 -16.59 -12.03 -8.71
N PHE A 115 -16.03 -12.22 -9.90
CA PHE A 115 -14.75 -12.87 -10.14
C PHE A 115 -14.02 -12.16 -11.29
N THR A 116 -12.71 -11.95 -11.16
CA THR A 116 -11.91 -11.22 -12.16
C THR A 116 -10.50 -11.78 -12.20
N ASP A 117 -10.10 -12.30 -13.36
CA ASP A 117 -8.72 -12.69 -13.66
C ASP A 117 -8.00 -11.51 -14.30
N THR A 118 -6.83 -11.16 -13.77
CA THR A 118 -5.99 -10.08 -14.31
C THR A 118 -4.52 -10.38 -14.05
N THR A 119 -3.65 -9.49 -14.51
CA THR A 119 -2.22 -9.54 -14.20
C THR A 119 -1.80 -8.30 -13.41
N ILE A 120 -0.75 -8.45 -12.62
CA ILE A 120 -0.01 -7.35 -12.02
C ILE A 120 1.41 -7.34 -12.56
N GLU A 121 1.98 -6.15 -12.74
CA GLU A 121 3.36 -6.01 -13.19
C GLU A 121 4.30 -5.93 -11.99
N LEU A 122 5.38 -6.71 -12.06
CA LEU A 122 6.55 -6.58 -11.21
C LEU A 122 7.63 -5.82 -11.98
N LYS A 123 8.22 -4.82 -11.34
CA LYS A 123 9.27 -3.97 -11.89
C LYS A 123 10.20 -3.49 -10.78
N GLU A 124 11.44 -3.16 -11.16
CA GLU A 124 12.42 -2.56 -10.24
C GLU A 124 12.58 -3.38 -8.94
N GLU A 125 12.18 -2.82 -7.79
CA GLU A 125 12.31 -3.46 -6.48
C GLU A 125 11.47 -4.73 -6.33
N THR A 126 10.32 -4.81 -7.01
CA THR A 126 9.39 -5.95 -6.91
C THR A 126 9.80 -7.14 -7.79
N LEU A 127 10.88 -7.01 -8.57
CA LEU A 127 11.54 -8.10 -9.31
C LEU A 127 12.67 -8.78 -8.53
N LYS A 128 13.09 -8.20 -7.40
CA LYS A 128 14.21 -8.75 -6.63
C LYS A 128 13.87 -10.16 -6.12
N PRO A 129 14.86 -11.05 -5.91
CA PRO A 129 14.59 -12.34 -5.27
C PRO A 129 14.09 -12.16 -3.84
N GLY A 130 13.14 -12.99 -3.42
CA GLY A 130 12.57 -12.93 -2.07
C GLY A 130 11.06 -13.13 -2.05
N ILE A 131 10.47 -13.02 -0.86
CA ILE A 131 9.02 -13.06 -0.66
C ILE A 131 8.45 -11.66 -0.85
N HIS A 132 7.45 -11.56 -1.71
CA HIS A 132 6.71 -10.34 -2.00
C HIS A 132 5.25 -10.50 -1.60
N THR A 133 4.58 -9.39 -1.31
CA THR A 133 3.16 -9.36 -0.94
C THR A 133 2.37 -8.52 -1.94
N ILE A 134 1.31 -9.10 -2.51
CA ILE A 134 0.29 -8.35 -3.25
C ILE A 134 -0.84 -8.01 -2.28
N THR A 135 -1.22 -6.74 -2.22
CA THR A 135 -2.35 -6.25 -1.44
C THR A 135 -3.40 -5.68 -2.38
N ALA A 136 -4.63 -6.19 -2.28
CA ALA A 136 -5.80 -5.67 -2.97
C ALA A 136 -6.67 -4.85 -1.99
N VAL A 137 -6.96 -3.61 -2.36
CA VAL A 137 -7.65 -2.64 -1.50
C VAL A 137 -8.81 -2.00 -2.25
N GLN A 138 -9.97 -1.90 -1.60
CA GLN A 138 -11.04 -1.01 -2.05
C GLN A 138 -11.21 0.14 -1.05
N PHE A 139 -11.49 1.32 -1.58
CA PHE A 139 -11.72 2.52 -0.81
C PHE A 139 -13.17 3.00 -0.96
N GLU A 140 -13.67 3.68 0.07
CA GLU A 140 -14.95 4.38 -0.02
C GLU A 140 -14.88 5.44 -1.12
N ASN A 141 -15.89 5.46 -2.00
CA ASN A 141 -15.98 6.35 -3.17
C ASN A 141 -14.80 6.26 -4.18
N ASP A 142 -14.05 5.15 -4.18
CA ASP A 142 -12.84 4.99 -5.01
C ASP A 142 -11.77 6.08 -4.79
N ASP A 143 -11.73 6.64 -3.57
CA ASP A 143 -10.74 7.64 -3.15
C ASP A 143 -9.63 7.00 -2.30
N PRO A 144 -8.39 6.86 -2.81
CA PRO A 144 -7.26 6.27 -2.08
C PRO A 144 -6.83 7.04 -0.83
N SER A 145 -7.33 8.26 -0.63
CA SER A 145 -7.14 9.02 0.62
C SER A 145 -8.25 8.78 1.64
N GLY A 146 -9.32 8.09 1.23
CA GLY A 146 -10.50 7.80 2.02
C GLY A 146 -10.39 6.53 2.88
N LYS A 147 -11.54 6.10 3.38
CA LYS A 147 -11.64 4.91 4.24
C LYS A 147 -11.45 3.63 3.42
N VAL A 148 -10.63 2.71 3.92
CA VAL A 148 -10.53 1.35 3.38
C VAL A 148 -11.78 0.55 3.74
N ILE A 149 -12.42 -0.03 2.73
CA ILE A 149 -13.63 -0.87 2.90
C ILE A 149 -13.34 -2.36 2.70
N SER A 150 -12.36 -2.70 1.87
CA SER A 150 -11.88 -4.08 1.63
C SER A 150 -10.35 -4.10 1.67
N PHE A 151 -9.77 -5.15 2.26
CA PHE A 151 -8.33 -5.36 2.33
C PHE A 151 -8.02 -6.85 2.28
N ALA A 152 -7.23 -7.29 1.30
CA ALA A 152 -6.84 -8.68 1.14
C ALA A 152 -5.38 -8.79 0.68
N GLU A 153 -4.68 -9.83 1.13
CA GLU A 153 -3.27 -10.04 0.82
C GLU A 153 -3.01 -11.46 0.33
N ALA A 154 -2.06 -11.59 -0.59
CA ALA A 154 -1.47 -12.86 -0.98
C ALA A 154 0.04 -12.69 -1.19
N LYS A 155 0.79 -13.78 -1.02
CA LYS A 155 2.26 -13.78 -1.11
C LYS A 155 2.73 -14.66 -2.26
N PHE A 156 3.88 -14.30 -2.82
CA PHE A 156 4.63 -15.12 -3.77
C PHE A 156 6.13 -14.98 -3.51
N GLU A 157 6.92 -15.90 -4.06
CA GLU A 157 8.38 -15.88 -3.94
C GLU A 157 9.02 -15.70 -5.33
N ASN A 158 9.82 -14.66 -5.50
CA ASN A 158 10.67 -14.49 -6.66
C ASN A 158 11.95 -15.31 -6.50
N LYS A 159 12.23 -16.15 -7.50
CA LYS A 159 13.51 -16.87 -7.63
C LYS A 159 14.13 -16.59 -8.98
N SER A 160 15.46 -16.50 -9.02
CA SER A 160 16.18 -16.44 -10.28
C SER A 160 15.98 -17.73 -11.08
N SER A 161 15.76 -17.58 -12.39
CA SER A 161 15.64 -18.67 -13.37
C SER A 161 16.88 -18.85 -14.22
#